data_AF-A0A7L1GXT0-F1
#
_entry.id   AF-A0A7L1GXT0-F1
#
_cell.length_a   1.000
_cell.length_b   1.000
_cell.length_c   1.000
_cell.angle_alpha   90.00
_cell.angle_beta   90.00
_cell.angle_gamma   90.00
#
_symmetry.space_group_name_H-M   'P 1'
#
loop_
_entity.id
_entity.type
_entity.pdbx_description
1 polymer ?
#
loop_
_entity_poly.entity_id
_entity_poly.type
_entity_poly.pdbx_seq_one_letter_code
_entity_poly.pdbx_strand_id
1 'polypeptide(L)'
;PGRAPRELVLDWVVERKTASDLGSSICDGRYREQKFRLGRCGLRCPIYLLEMPSRGQQLPVPLPTLRQAAVSTQVSDGFLLRWSQGPEHSAAFLAALGDGLQRRY
;
A
#
# COMPACT_ATOMS: atom_id res chain seq x y z
N PRO A 1 10.25 7.48 -37.42
CA PRO A 1 10.06 7.29 -35.97
C PRO A 1 8.63 6.83 -35.66
N GLY A 2 8.46 5.58 -35.21
CA GLY A 2 7.15 5.02 -34.87
C GLY A 2 6.52 5.74 -33.67
N ARG A 3 5.21 6.03 -33.75
CA ARG A 3 4.45 6.66 -32.66
C ARG A 3 4.48 5.71 -31.46
N ALA A 4 4.83 6.23 -30.28
CA ALA A 4 4.79 5.46 -29.04
C ALA A 4 3.39 4.83 -28.84
N PRO A 5 3.31 3.60 -28.31
CA PRO A 5 2.03 2.96 -28.02
C PRO A 5 1.21 3.81 -27.05
N ARG A 6 -0.11 3.75 -27.18
CA ARG A 6 -1.02 4.43 -26.26
C ARG A 6 -1.09 3.65 -24.94
N GLU A 7 -0.58 4.25 -23.87
CA GLU A 7 -0.66 3.67 -22.53
C GLU A 7 -1.93 4.15 -21.82
N LEU A 8 -2.61 3.23 -21.15
CA LEU A 8 -3.76 3.50 -20.29
C LEU A 8 -3.49 2.91 -18.92
N VAL A 9 -3.97 3.58 -17.87
CA VAL A 9 -3.78 3.15 -16.48
C VAL A 9 -5.09 2.55 -15.97
N LEU A 10 -5.00 1.39 -15.32
CA LEU A 10 -6.14 0.77 -14.64
C LEU A 10 -6.47 1.54 -13.35
N ASP A 11 -7.70 1.43 -12.85
CA ASP A 11 -8.15 2.12 -11.63
C ASP A 11 -7.48 1.67 -10.32
N TRP A 12 -6.54 0.72 -10.39
CA TRP A 12 -5.90 0.09 -9.25
C TRP A 12 -4.56 0.73 -8.94
N VAL A 13 -4.30 0.99 -7.66
CA VAL A 13 -3.00 1.49 -7.18
C VAL A 13 -2.62 0.81 -5.88
N VAL A 14 -1.35 0.49 -5.70
CA VAL A 14 -0.85 -0.15 -4.50
C VAL A 14 0.19 0.73 -3.83
N GLU A 15 -0.05 1.13 -2.59
CA GLU A 15 0.95 1.74 -1.70
C GLU A 15 1.55 0.63 -0.83
N ARG A 16 2.77 0.21 -1.15
CA ARG A 16 3.54 -0.72 -0.31
C ARG A 16 4.21 0.06 0.83
N LYS A 17 4.01 -0.38 2.07
CA LYS A 17 4.62 0.23 3.26
C LYS A 17 5.22 -0.84 4.16
N THR A 18 6.45 -0.65 4.64
CA THR A 18 6.98 -1.48 5.72
C THR A 18 6.49 -0.98 7.08
N ALA A 19 6.47 -1.84 8.10
CA ALA A 19 6.15 -1.44 9.47
C ALA A 19 7.07 -0.30 9.99
N SER A 20 8.36 -0.35 9.64
CA SER A 20 9.31 0.71 10.00
C SER A 20 8.97 2.03 9.30
N ASP A 21 8.75 2.00 7.98
CA ASP A 21 8.40 3.20 7.21
C ASP A 21 7.06 3.79 7.64
N LEU A 22 6.09 2.95 7.99
CA LEU A 22 4.83 3.40 8.55
C LEU A 22 5.08 4.14 9.87
N GLY A 23 5.86 3.56 10.78
CA GLY A 23 6.21 4.20 12.05
C GLY A 23 6.87 5.56 11.84
N SER A 24 7.91 5.63 11.00
CA SER A 24 8.59 6.88 10.67
C SER A 24 7.64 7.90 10.06
N SER A 25 6.76 7.48 9.14
CA SER A 25 5.78 8.36 8.49
C SER A 25 4.70 8.90 9.44
N ILE A 26 4.38 8.16 10.51
CA ILE A 26 3.48 8.65 11.56
C ILE A 26 4.19 9.74 12.37
N CYS A 27 5.45 9.51 12.75
CA CYS A 27 6.24 10.45 13.55
C CYS A 27 6.50 11.77 12.81
N ASP A 28 6.80 11.72 11.51
CA ASP A 28 7.13 12.91 10.71
C ASP A 28 5.92 13.52 9.96
N GLY A 29 4.72 12.94 10.13
CA GLY A 29 3.47 13.44 9.56
C GLY A 29 3.18 13.03 8.11
N ARG A 30 4.13 12.39 7.41
CA ARG A 30 3.94 11.97 6.00
C ARG A 30 2.83 10.95 5.82
N TYR A 31 2.49 10.17 6.85
CA TYR A 31 1.40 9.18 6.80
C TYR A 31 0.07 9.80 6.33
N ARG A 32 -0.26 11.01 6.80
CA ARG A 32 -1.51 11.70 6.42
C ARG A 32 -1.44 12.27 5.00
N GLU A 33 -0.32 12.89 4.64
CA GLU A 33 -0.11 13.50 3.33
C GLU A 33 -0.12 12.47 2.20
N GLN A 34 0.53 11.32 2.41
CA GLN A 34 0.59 10.24 1.44
C GLN A 34 -0.79 9.66 1.14
N LYS A 35 -1.58 9.38 2.19
CA LYS A 35 -2.98 8.93 2.02
C LYS A 35 -3.85 9.98 1.36
N PHE A 36 -3.71 11.25 1.73
CA PHE A 36 -4.46 12.34 1.10
C PHE A 36 -4.21 12.42 -0.40
N ARG A 37 -2.94 12.29 -0.82
CA ARG A 37 -2.58 12.27 -2.24
C ARG A 37 -3.11 11.04 -2.95
N LEU A 38 -2.99 9.87 -2.33
CA LEU A 38 -3.48 8.62 -2.93
C LEU A 38 -5.01 8.62 -3.06
N GLY A 39 -5.73 9.11 -2.06
CA GLY A 39 -7.20 9.24 -2.12
C GLY A 39 -7.69 10.29 -3.12
N ARG A 40 -6.80 11.14 -3.65
CA ARG A 40 -7.11 12.19 -4.63
C ARG A 40 -6.41 12.00 -5.98
N CYS A 41 -5.74 10.89 -6.23
CA CYS A 41 -5.03 10.66 -7.50
C CYS A 41 -5.97 10.27 -8.67
N GLY A 42 -7.28 10.17 -8.42
CA GLY A 42 -8.29 9.81 -9.42
C GLY A 42 -8.47 8.30 -9.61
N LEU A 43 -7.63 7.46 -9.00
CA LEU A 43 -7.75 6.01 -9.03
C LEU A 43 -8.70 5.54 -7.92
N ARG A 44 -9.59 4.61 -8.27
CA ARG A 44 -10.75 4.25 -7.45
C ARG A 44 -10.50 3.04 -6.54
N CYS A 45 -9.43 2.28 -6.79
CA CYS A 45 -9.12 1.07 -6.05
C CYS A 45 -7.72 1.15 -5.39
N PRO A 46 -7.53 2.02 -4.38
CA PRO A 46 -6.30 2.06 -3.61
C PRO A 46 -6.17 0.86 -2.68
N ILE A 47 -5.05 0.16 -2.78
CA ILE A 47 -4.64 -0.94 -1.90
C ILE A 47 -3.48 -0.46 -1.03
N TYR A 48 -3.60 -0.62 0.27
CA TYR A 48 -2.53 -0.39 1.23
C TYR A 48 -1.90 -1.74 1.60
N LEU A 49 -0.71 -2.01 1.09
CA LEU A 49 0.02 -3.27 1.31
C LEU A 49 1.05 -3.06 2.43
N LEU A 50 0.72 -3.52 3.65
CA LEU A 50 1.54 -3.35 4.84
C LEU A 50 2.35 -4.61 5.15
N GLU A 51 3.67 -4.49 5.08
CA GLU A 51 4.60 -5.55 5.49
C GLU A 51 4.82 -5.52 7.00
N MET A 52 4.54 -6.65 7.63
CA MET A 52 4.71 -6.87 9.06
C MET A 52 6.19 -6.91 9.42
N PRO A 53 6.56 -6.44 10.63
CA PRO A 53 7.93 -6.48 11.07
C PRO A 53 8.41 -7.92 11.28
N SER A 54 9.69 -8.15 11.01
CA SER A 54 10.36 -9.38 11.43
C SER A 54 10.43 -9.47 12.95
N ARG A 55 10.53 -10.70 13.49
CA ARG A 55 10.71 -10.89 14.94
C ARG A 55 11.96 -10.15 15.43
N GLY A 56 11.81 -9.39 16.51
CA GLY A 56 12.91 -8.62 17.10
C GLY A 56 13.26 -7.33 16.36
N GLN A 57 12.57 -6.99 15.26
CA GLN A 57 12.78 -5.72 14.57
C GLN A 57 12.37 -4.55 15.48
N GLN A 58 13.28 -3.59 15.66
CA GLN A 58 12.97 -2.34 16.34
C GLN A 58 12.10 -1.47 15.44
N LEU A 59 11.08 -0.85 16.03
CA LEU A 59 10.12 -0.02 15.32
C LEU A 59 10.14 1.40 15.87
N PRO A 60 9.92 2.42 15.03
CA PRO A 60 9.84 3.82 15.49
C PRO A 60 8.67 4.08 16.45
N VAL A 61 7.62 3.26 16.37
CA VAL A 61 6.44 3.31 17.24
C VAL A 61 5.98 1.90 17.61
N PRO A 62 5.20 1.71 18.69
CA PRO A 62 4.68 0.40 19.07
C PRO A 62 3.85 -0.27 17.97
N LEU A 63 3.92 -1.60 17.87
CA LEU A 63 3.13 -2.38 16.90
C LEU A 63 1.61 -2.12 16.98
N PRO A 64 0.99 -1.94 18.17
CA PRO A 64 -0.42 -1.54 18.25
C PRO A 64 -0.72 -0.22 17.55
N THR A 65 0.18 0.77 17.61
CA THR A 65 0.03 2.06 16.92
C THR A 65 0.04 1.87 15.40
N LEU A 66 0.93 1.02 14.88
CA LEU A 66 0.96 0.68 13.45
C LEU A 66 -0.33 -0.02 13.01
N ARG A 67 -0.82 -0.96 13.81
CA ARG A 67 -2.09 -1.66 13.53
C ARG A 67 -3.28 -0.71 13.53
N GLN A 68 -3.33 0.19 14.50
CA GLN A 68 -4.38 1.22 14.55
C GLN A 68 -4.33 2.14 13.33
N ALA A 69 -3.14 2.57 12.91
CA ALA A 69 -2.98 3.36 11.69
C ALA A 69 -3.44 2.60 10.44
N ALA A 70 -3.08 1.31 10.31
CA ALA A 70 -3.51 0.48 9.19
C ALA A 70 -5.04 0.31 9.14
N VAL A 71 -5.66 0.03 10.29
CA VAL A 71 -7.13 -0.08 10.39
C VAL A 71 -7.80 1.25 10.11
N SER A 72 -7.25 2.36 10.59
CA SER A 72 -7.74 3.70 10.27
C SER A 72 -7.68 3.97 8.76
N THR A 73 -6.62 3.54 8.07
CA THR A 73 -6.52 3.66 6.61
C THR A 73 -7.63 2.90 5.89
N GLN A 74 -8.02 1.73 6.41
CA GLN A 74 -9.10 0.94 5.83
C GLN A 74 -10.48 1.56 6.11
N VAL A 75 -10.76 1.91 7.38
CA VAL A 75 -12.09 2.32 7.82
C VAL A 75 -12.37 3.78 7.50
N SER A 76 -11.40 4.67 7.74
CA SER A 76 -11.60 6.11 7.58
C SER A 76 -11.34 6.58 6.15
N ASP A 77 -10.33 6.02 5.48
CA ASP A 77 -9.93 6.46 4.13
C ASP A 77 -10.47 5.53 3.02
N GLY A 78 -11.03 4.37 3.39
CA GLY A 78 -11.67 3.43 2.44
C GLY A 78 -10.69 2.59 1.63
N PHE A 79 -9.42 2.51 2.02
CA PHE A 79 -8.41 1.76 1.25
C PHE A 79 -8.52 0.26 1.54
N LEU A 80 -8.25 -0.58 0.54
CA LEU A 80 -8.15 -2.02 0.74
C LEU A 80 -6.85 -2.36 1.47
N LEU A 81 -6.95 -2.83 2.72
CA LEU A 81 -5.77 -3.24 3.48
C LEU A 81 -5.37 -4.68 3.13
N ARG A 82 -4.07 -4.88 2.91
CA ARG A 82 -3.43 -6.19 2.74
C ARG A 82 -2.21 -6.28 3.64
N TRP A 83 -2.19 -7.30 4.48
CA TRP A 83 -1.04 -7.61 5.32
C TRP A 83 -0.10 -8.54 4.57
N SER A 84 1.20 -8.30 4.69
CA SER A 84 2.23 -9.15 4.13
C SER A 84 3.26 -9.54 5.18
N GLN A 85 3.82 -10.74 5.06
CA GLN A 85 4.86 -11.24 5.97
C GLN A 85 6.27 -10.74 5.60
N GLY A 86 6.41 -10.13 4.43
CA GLY A 86 7.70 -9.70 3.90
C GLY A 86 7.66 -9.45 2.39
N PRO A 87 8.79 -9.08 1.78
CA PRO A 87 8.86 -8.71 0.38
C PRO A 87 8.49 -9.86 -0.57
N GLU A 88 8.80 -11.12 -0.23
CA GLU A 88 8.48 -12.28 -1.05
C GLU A 88 6.97 -12.50 -1.13
N HIS A 89 6.28 -12.41 0.01
CA HIS A 89 4.82 -12.52 0.06
C HIS A 89 4.13 -11.31 -0.60
N SER A 90 4.72 -10.12 -0.49
CA SER A 90 4.28 -8.92 -1.20
C SER A 90 4.38 -9.09 -2.72
N ALA A 91 5.50 -9.63 -3.21
CA ALA A 91 5.70 -9.92 -4.62
C ALA A 91 4.71 -10.97 -5.13
N ALA A 92 4.49 -12.06 -4.37
CA ALA A 92 3.50 -13.08 -4.71
C ALA A 92 2.07 -12.49 -4.79
N PHE A 93 1.70 -11.61 -3.85
CA PHE A 93 0.42 -10.90 -3.90
C PHE A 93 0.30 -10.01 -5.14
N LEU A 94 1.33 -9.25 -5.48
CA LEU A 94 1.34 -8.37 -6.65
C LEU A 94 1.25 -9.16 -7.97
N ALA A 95 1.95 -10.29 -8.06
CA ALA A 95 1.85 -11.20 -9.21
C ALA A 95 0.43 -11.74 -9.38
N ALA A 96 -0.16 -12.26 -8.30
CA ALA A 96 -1.53 -12.78 -8.33
C ALA A 96 -2.57 -11.68 -8.65
N LEU A 97 -2.36 -10.46 -8.15
CA LEU A 97 -3.19 -9.29 -8.51
C LEU A 97 -3.05 -8.97 -10.01
N GLY A 98 -1.83 -8.94 -10.53
CA GLY A 98 -1.55 -8.73 -11.96
C GLY A 98 -2.26 -9.76 -12.85
N ASP A 99 -2.09 -11.04 -12.57
CA ASP A 99 -2.74 -12.14 -13.30
C ASP A 99 -4.26 -12.08 -13.20
N GLY A 100 -4.80 -11.65 -12.06
CA GLY A 100 -6.22 -11.43 -11.86
C GLY A 100 -6.76 -10.28 -12.73
N LEU A 101 -6.03 -9.18 -12.80
CA LEU A 101 -6.40 -8.02 -13.61
C LEU A 101 -6.29 -8.32 -15.11
N GLN A 102 -5.25 -9.02 -15.54
CA GLN A 102 -5.08 -9.46 -16.93
C GLN A 102 -6.17 -10.42 -17.41
N ARG A 103 -6.77 -11.21 -16.52
CA ARG A 103 -7.91 -12.07 -16.89
C ARG A 103 -9.23 -11.31 -16.92
N ARG A 104 -9.33 -10.18 -16.23
CA ARG A 104 -10.56 -9.39 -16.12
C ARG A 104 -10.73 -8.42 -17.28
N TYR A 105 -9.64 -7.91 -17.85
CA TYR A 105 -9.60 -6.92 -18.92
C TYR A 105 -8.96 -7.52 -20.17
#